data_AF-A0A7V6FE77-F1
#
_entry.id   AF-A0A7V6FE77-F1
#
_cell.length_a   1.000
_cell.length_b   1.000
_cell.length_c   1.000
_cell.angle_alpha   90.00
_cell.angle_beta   90.00
_cell.angle_gamma   90.00
#
_symmetry.space_group_name_H-M   'P 1'
#
loop_
_entity.id
_entity.type
_entity.pdbx_description
1 polymer ?
#
loop_
_entity_poly.entity_id
_entity_poly.type
_entity_poly.pdbx_seq_one_letter_code
_entity_poly.pdbx_strand_id
1 'polypeptide(L)'
;MKKRITILLLVLVVVFSTVLAGCSPAAPADTPPAEESPEAEDPAPVEEPEEPAEEPEEPADEETPDAEVVTSGAGELIVGTGTEPSGDLATPYWQNNATDNAIGALTSGYGTYELSRDAEIVLNETAVANVDIADSDTGGRVYTYTINDGLTFSDGSPITAKDYVANVLFFSSRQIVNLGATASAGQYIEGYGPFNRGESLTFSGVRLIDDMTFSVTLAPDYVPWFFETAYVGFGPIKLSAWLDTEDITVVDDGDGARFGFADEAADEEFITKMEVMTDEDFQEE
;
A
#
# COMPACT_ATOMS: atom_id res chain seq x y z
N MET A 1 -48.56 -20.72 -23.67
CA MET A 1 -47.75 -20.09 -22.61
C MET A 1 -48.25 -20.35 -21.17
N LYS A 2 -49.55 -20.54 -20.92
CA LYS A 2 -50.05 -20.83 -19.55
C LYS A 2 -49.70 -22.22 -18.97
N LYS A 3 -49.53 -23.28 -19.76
CA LYS A 3 -49.27 -24.65 -19.25
C LYS A 3 -47.80 -24.96 -18.88
N ARG A 4 -46.83 -24.17 -19.35
CA ARG A 4 -45.40 -24.33 -18.99
C ARG A 4 -45.03 -23.55 -17.72
N ILE A 5 -45.78 -22.48 -17.43
CA ILE A 5 -45.68 -21.72 -16.16
C ILE A 5 -46.27 -22.54 -14.99
N THR A 6 -47.32 -23.34 -15.21
CA THR A 6 -47.91 -24.18 -14.15
C THR A 6 -47.04 -25.37 -13.74
N ILE A 7 -46.15 -25.86 -14.62
CA ILE A 7 -45.24 -26.98 -14.30
C ILE A 7 -44.01 -26.47 -13.54
N LEU A 8 -43.51 -25.28 -13.88
CA LEU A 8 -42.36 -24.68 -13.19
C LEU A 8 -42.70 -24.27 -11.74
N LEU A 9 -43.93 -23.81 -11.52
CA LEU A 9 -44.43 -23.39 -10.20
C LEU A 9 -44.77 -24.60 -9.29
N LEU A 10 -45.00 -25.78 -9.86
CA LEU A 10 -45.27 -27.02 -9.11
C LEU A 10 -43.98 -27.74 -8.69
N VAL A 11 -42.87 -27.55 -9.42
CA VAL A 11 -41.54 -28.07 -9.05
C VAL A 11 -40.88 -27.21 -7.96
N LEU A 12 -41.13 -25.89 -7.95
CA LEU A 12 -40.64 -24.98 -6.90
C LEU A 12 -41.26 -25.26 -5.52
N VAL A 13 -42.50 -25.78 -5.48
CA VAL A 13 -43.24 -26.03 -4.22
C VAL A 13 -42.90 -27.39 -3.59
N VAL A 14 -42.41 -28.37 -4.35
CA VAL A 14 -42.06 -29.71 -3.83
C VAL A 14 -40.66 -29.77 -3.20
N VAL A 15 -39.75 -28.87 -3.60
CA VAL A 15 -38.36 -28.86 -3.07
C VAL A 15 -38.22 -28.07 -1.76
N PHE A 16 -39.23 -27.26 -1.40
CA PHE A 16 -39.18 -26.44 -0.18
C PHE A 16 -39.83 -27.10 1.06
N SER A 17 -40.15 -28.41 1.02
CA SER A 17 -40.98 -29.08 2.05
C SER A 17 -40.31 -30.24 2.81
N THR A 18 -38.97 -30.36 2.84
CA THR A 18 -38.33 -31.50 3.53
C THR A 18 -37.33 -31.17 4.63
N VAL A 19 -37.51 -30.06 5.36
CA VAL A 19 -36.87 -29.94 6.68
C VAL A 19 -37.91 -29.39 7.65
N LEU A 20 -38.05 -30.09 8.79
CA LEU A 20 -38.90 -29.83 9.98
C LEU A 20 -40.25 -30.58 10.07
N ALA A 21 -40.15 -31.84 10.48
CA ALA A 21 -40.99 -32.47 11.51
C ALA A 21 -40.06 -32.89 12.67
N GLY A 22 -40.36 -32.89 13.97
CA GLY A 22 -41.46 -32.47 14.87
C GLY A 22 -40.84 -32.33 16.28
N CYS A 23 -41.42 -31.68 17.31
CA CYS A 23 -42.70 -31.95 17.97
C CYS A 23 -43.26 -30.72 18.71
N SER A 24 -44.59 -30.69 18.84
CA SER A 24 -45.51 -29.70 19.47
C SER A 24 -45.65 -29.87 21.01
N PRO A 25 -46.52 -29.14 21.75
CA PRO A 25 -47.08 -27.76 21.66
C PRO A 25 -46.74 -26.92 22.95
N ALA A 26 -46.99 -25.62 23.14
CA ALA A 26 -48.15 -24.77 22.88
C ALA A 26 -47.80 -23.26 23.00
N ALA A 27 -48.58 -22.41 22.31
CA ALA A 27 -48.52 -20.94 22.22
C ALA A 27 -49.36 -20.26 23.35
N PRO A 28 -49.57 -18.91 23.40
CA PRO A 28 -49.12 -17.78 22.54
C PRO A 28 -48.47 -16.63 23.38
N ALA A 29 -48.06 -15.43 22.93
CA ALA A 29 -48.46 -14.54 21.84
C ALA A 29 -47.41 -13.41 21.62
N ASP A 30 -47.56 -12.74 20.48
CA ASP A 30 -47.21 -11.35 20.12
C ASP A 30 -45.77 -10.90 19.79
N THR A 31 -45.73 -10.16 18.67
CA THR A 31 -44.63 -9.57 17.88
C THR A 31 -43.84 -8.45 18.60
N PRO A 32 -42.62 -8.13 18.10
CA PRO A 32 -41.54 -7.46 18.83
C PRO A 32 -41.50 -5.93 18.62
N PRO A 33 -40.61 -5.23 19.34
CA PRO A 33 -39.65 -4.39 18.63
C PRO A 33 -38.21 -4.40 19.22
N ALA A 34 -37.36 -3.63 18.57
CA ALA A 34 -35.90 -3.51 18.62
C ALA A 34 -35.26 -3.05 19.95
N GLU A 35 -33.93 -3.26 19.98
CA GLU A 35 -32.82 -2.54 20.66
C GLU A 35 -33.03 -1.92 22.05
N GLU A 36 -32.18 -2.29 23.03
CA GLU A 36 -31.28 -1.38 23.77
C GLU A 36 -30.39 -2.10 24.82
N SER A 37 -29.28 -1.42 25.11
CA SER A 37 -28.16 -1.60 26.07
C SER A 37 -28.39 -2.36 27.40
N PRO A 38 -27.35 -2.93 28.05
CA PRO A 38 -27.43 -3.34 29.45
C PRO A 38 -26.93 -2.24 30.41
N GLU A 39 -27.69 -2.00 31.47
CA GLU A 39 -27.32 -1.15 32.61
C GLU A 39 -27.40 -1.94 33.92
N ALA A 40 -26.33 -1.81 34.71
CA ALA A 40 -26.12 -1.92 36.15
C ALA A 40 -27.01 -2.81 37.05
N GLU A 41 -26.34 -3.63 37.90
CA GLU A 41 -26.68 -3.81 39.32
C GLU A 41 -25.40 -3.83 40.18
N ASP A 42 -25.46 -3.19 41.36
CA ASP A 42 -24.41 -2.95 42.38
C ASP A 42 -25.06 -3.05 43.78
N PRO A 43 -24.36 -2.96 44.95
CA PRO A 43 -23.19 -3.65 45.53
C PRO A 43 -23.57 -4.55 46.75
N ALA A 44 -22.68 -5.34 47.40
CA ALA A 44 -21.74 -5.00 48.50
C ALA A 44 -21.33 -6.31 49.26
N PRO A 45 -20.37 -6.37 50.23
CA PRO A 45 -19.54 -5.30 50.81
C PRO A 45 -18.01 -5.55 50.86
N VAL A 46 -17.30 -4.46 51.19
CA VAL A 46 -15.85 -4.27 51.34
C VAL A 46 -15.33 -4.77 52.71
N GLU A 47 -14.13 -5.37 52.73
CA GLU A 47 -13.15 -5.27 53.82
C GLU A 47 -11.76 -4.93 53.23
N GLU A 48 -11.08 -3.93 53.79
CA GLU A 48 -9.68 -3.51 53.53
C GLU A 48 -8.69 -4.24 54.49
N PRO A 49 -7.37 -3.92 54.52
CA PRO A 49 -6.31 -4.18 53.55
C PRO A 49 -5.10 -4.94 54.19
N GLU A 50 -4.21 -5.55 53.40
CA GLU A 50 -2.84 -5.89 53.86
C GLU A 50 -1.78 -5.53 52.80
N GLU A 51 -0.63 -5.04 53.28
CA GLU A 51 0.47 -4.31 52.62
C GLU A 51 1.26 -5.06 51.52
N PRO A 52 1.97 -4.34 50.63
CA PRO A 52 2.67 -4.91 49.48
C PRO A 52 4.04 -5.51 49.84
N ALA A 53 4.39 -6.63 49.19
CA ALA A 53 5.72 -7.23 49.21
C ALA A 53 6.63 -6.60 48.13
N GLU A 54 7.91 -6.54 48.47
CA GLU A 54 9.02 -5.77 47.87
C GLU A 54 9.27 -5.94 46.35
N GLU A 55 9.68 -4.84 45.70
CA GLU A 55 10.19 -4.74 44.33
C GLU A 55 11.56 -5.43 44.13
N PRO A 56 11.86 -6.02 42.96
CA PRO A 56 13.22 -6.34 42.55
C PRO A 56 13.92 -5.10 41.95
N GLU A 57 15.16 -4.82 42.40
CA GLU A 57 16.02 -3.73 41.90
C GLU A 57 16.38 -3.89 40.41
N GLU A 58 16.26 -2.79 39.64
CA GLU A 58 16.73 -2.67 38.25
C GLU A 58 18.28 -2.53 38.16
N PRO A 59 18.93 -3.06 37.12
CA PRO A 59 20.35 -2.80 36.87
C PRO A 59 20.56 -1.39 36.30
N ALA A 60 21.63 -0.73 36.76
CA ALA A 60 21.99 0.64 36.43
C ALA A 60 22.28 0.88 34.93
N ASP A 61 21.75 2.00 34.42
CA ASP A 61 21.99 2.57 33.09
C ASP A 61 23.48 2.84 32.83
N GLU A 62 24.01 2.31 31.72
CA GLU A 62 25.25 2.79 31.13
C GLU A 62 24.93 4.00 30.23
N GLU A 63 25.31 5.21 30.64
CA GLU A 63 25.16 6.41 29.83
C GLU A 63 26.02 6.35 28.56
N THR A 64 25.37 6.10 27.42
CA THR A 64 25.89 6.47 26.10
C THR A 64 25.83 7.98 25.91
N PRO A 65 26.87 8.64 25.37
CA PRO A 65 26.87 10.10 25.25
C PRO A 65 25.81 10.57 24.26
N ASP A 66 24.92 11.45 24.74
CA ASP A 66 23.89 12.15 23.96
C ASP A 66 24.51 12.82 22.72
N ALA A 67 24.17 12.31 21.55
CA ALA A 67 24.28 13.09 20.32
C ALA A 67 23.25 14.22 20.43
N GLU A 68 23.67 15.48 20.30
CA GLU A 68 22.75 16.63 20.29
C GLU A 68 21.67 16.41 19.21
N VAL A 69 20.46 16.08 19.64
CA VAL A 69 19.28 16.02 18.77
C VAL A 69 18.95 17.43 18.35
N VAL A 70 19.26 17.77 17.09
CA VAL A 70 18.89 19.06 16.50
C VAL A 70 17.38 19.07 16.30
N THR A 71 16.64 19.66 17.23
CA THR A 71 15.21 19.89 17.07
C THR A 71 14.98 21.17 16.26
N SER A 72 13.94 21.19 15.41
CA SER A 72 13.60 22.32 14.55
C SER A 72 13.09 23.57 15.30
N GLY A 73 13.18 23.58 16.64
CA GLY A 73 12.48 24.52 17.51
C GLY A 73 10.99 24.23 17.66
N ALA A 74 10.47 23.19 16.98
CA ALA A 74 9.16 22.62 17.28
C ALA A 74 9.21 21.97 18.66
N GLY A 75 8.26 22.30 19.53
CA GLY A 75 8.17 21.71 20.87
C GLY A 75 7.97 20.20 20.86
N GLU A 76 7.98 19.59 22.03
CA GLU A 76 7.74 18.16 22.19
C GLU A 76 6.26 17.81 21.94
N LEU A 77 6.01 16.76 21.16
CA LEU A 77 4.70 16.14 20.99
C LEU A 77 4.77 14.70 21.50
N ILE A 78 3.99 14.39 22.54
CA ILE A 78 3.84 13.04 23.08
C ILE A 78 2.59 12.41 22.47
N VAL A 79 2.76 11.31 21.74
CA VAL A 79 1.67 10.57 21.08
C VAL A 79 1.53 9.20 21.74
N GLY A 80 0.34 8.90 22.28
CA GLY A 80 0.01 7.56 22.76
C GLY A 80 -0.37 6.64 21.61
N THR A 81 0.16 5.42 21.61
CA THR A 81 -0.09 4.42 20.56
C THR A 81 -0.81 3.20 21.11
N GLY A 82 -1.65 2.56 20.28
CA GLY A 82 -2.44 1.37 20.67
C GLY A 82 -1.78 0.05 20.30
N THR A 83 -0.63 0.08 19.63
CA THR A 83 0.13 -1.10 19.21
C THR A 83 1.59 -0.87 19.57
N GLU A 84 2.25 -1.90 20.11
CA GLU A 84 3.67 -1.81 20.44
C GLU A 84 4.49 -1.66 19.14
N PRO A 85 5.39 -0.67 19.04
CA PRO A 85 6.26 -0.53 17.87
C PRO A 85 7.18 -1.74 17.76
N SER A 86 7.40 -2.25 16.55
CA SER A 86 8.38 -3.32 16.32
C SER A 86 9.78 -2.78 16.04
N GLY A 87 9.88 -1.49 15.69
CA GLY A 87 11.11 -0.86 15.25
C GLY A 87 11.45 -1.13 13.77
N ASP A 88 10.65 -1.93 13.07
CA ASP A 88 10.74 -2.09 11.62
C ASP A 88 10.04 -0.92 10.92
N LEU A 89 10.80 0.15 10.71
CA LEU A 89 10.36 1.39 10.05
C LEU A 89 10.50 1.35 8.52
N ALA A 90 10.84 0.19 7.94
CA ALA A 90 10.78 0.02 6.50
C ALA A 90 9.34 0.25 6.00
N THR A 91 9.19 0.74 4.76
CA THR A 91 7.87 0.86 4.14
C THR A 91 7.13 -0.48 4.26
N PRO A 92 5.86 -0.52 4.73
CA PRO A 92 5.24 -1.71 5.31
C PRO A 92 4.82 -2.75 4.25
N TYR A 93 5.81 -3.33 3.57
CA TYR A 93 5.63 -4.41 2.61
C TYR A 93 5.98 -5.79 3.20
N TRP A 94 6.75 -5.83 4.29
CA TRP A 94 7.08 -7.04 5.07
C TRP A 94 6.30 -7.16 6.38
N GLN A 95 5.71 -6.05 6.84
CA GLN A 95 4.95 -5.95 8.09
C GLN A 95 3.64 -5.19 7.87
N ASN A 96 2.80 -5.13 8.90
CA ASN A 96 1.61 -4.28 8.93
C ASN A 96 1.38 -3.69 10.34
N ASN A 97 2.44 -3.21 10.99
CA ASN A 97 2.36 -2.62 12.32
C ASN A 97 1.84 -1.17 12.21
N ALA A 98 0.70 -0.90 12.87
CA ALA A 98 0.04 0.40 12.79
C ALA A 98 0.88 1.54 13.40
N THR A 99 1.61 1.27 14.49
CA THR A 99 2.45 2.28 15.14
C THR A 99 3.69 2.59 14.32
N ASP A 100 4.37 1.58 13.79
CA ASP A 100 5.53 1.79 12.92
C ASP A 100 5.14 2.54 11.64
N ASN A 101 3.97 2.23 11.06
CA ASN A 101 3.44 2.97 9.91
C ASN A 101 3.13 4.45 10.25
N ALA A 102 2.58 4.72 11.44
CA ALA A 102 2.35 6.09 11.90
C ALA A 102 3.67 6.86 12.11
N ILE A 103 4.70 6.21 12.65
CA ILE A 103 6.05 6.80 12.77
C ILE A 103 6.62 7.06 11.37
N GLY A 104 6.50 6.12 10.44
CA GLY A 104 6.91 6.27 9.05
C GLY A 104 6.22 7.46 8.37
N ALA A 105 4.93 7.67 8.61
CA ALA A 105 4.19 8.81 8.07
C ALA A 105 4.65 10.17 8.65
N LEU A 106 5.35 10.20 9.79
CA LEU A 106 5.95 11.42 10.34
C LEU A 106 7.35 11.70 9.80
N THR A 107 8.03 10.68 9.27
CA THR A 107 9.43 10.77 8.79
C THR A 107 9.55 10.71 7.27
N SER A 108 8.48 10.31 6.58
CA SER A 108 8.33 10.34 5.13
C SER A 108 7.35 11.43 4.70
N GLY A 109 7.50 11.91 3.47
CA GLY A 109 6.68 12.97 2.93
C GLY A 109 6.78 13.04 1.41
N TYR A 110 6.23 14.12 0.84
CA TYR A 110 6.22 14.36 -0.60
C TYR A 110 5.48 13.28 -1.42
N GLY A 111 4.43 12.66 -0.86
CA GLY A 111 3.53 11.82 -1.66
C GLY A 111 2.76 12.66 -2.68
N THR A 112 2.40 12.13 -3.86
CA THR A 112 1.60 12.86 -4.87
C THR A 112 0.21 13.23 -4.35
N TYR A 113 -0.37 12.36 -3.52
CA TYR A 113 -1.63 12.60 -2.81
C TYR A 113 -1.43 12.38 -1.31
N GLU A 114 -2.19 13.12 -0.50
CA GLU A 114 -2.19 13.02 0.95
C GLU A 114 -3.61 13.04 1.50
N LEU A 115 -3.77 12.57 2.73
CA LEU A 115 -5.04 12.65 3.45
C LEU A 115 -5.12 14.01 4.16
N SER A 116 -6.14 14.79 3.81
CA SER A 116 -6.43 16.06 4.48
C SER A 116 -6.94 15.83 5.91
N ARG A 117 -7.01 16.90 6.70
CA ARG A 117 -7.60 16.86 8.06
C ARG A 117 -9.06 16.41 8.07
N ASP A 118 -9.76 16.59 6.95
CA ASP A 118 -11.15 16.20 6.76
C ASP A 118 -11.28 14.78 6.19
N ALA A 119 -10.18 14.01 6.18
CA ALA A 119 -10.09 12.66 5.63
C ALA A 119 -10.37 12.56 4.12
N GLU A 120 -10.07 13.62 3.38
CA GLU A 120 -10.16 13.65 1.92
C GLU A 120 -8.79 13.37 1.29
N ILE A 121 -8.77 12.60 0.19
CA ILE A 121 -7.53 12.37 -0.57
C ILE A 121 -7.36 13.56 -1.51
N VAL A 122 -6.36 14.40 -1.23
CA VAL A 122 -6.10 15.65 -1.94
C VAL A 122 -4.72 15.63 -2.57
N LEU A 123 -4.55 16.36 -3.68
CA LEU A 123 -3.25 16.50 -4.31
C LEU A 123 -2.30 17.21 -3.35
N ASN A 124 -1.08 16.70 -3.23
CA ASN A 124 -0.04 17.36 -2.47
C ASN A 124 0.64 18.43 -3.34
N GLU A 125 0.14 19.66 -3.27
CA GLU A 125 0.68 20.80 -4.04
C GLU A 125 2.11 21.19 -3.63
N THR A 126 2.64 20.67 -2.51
CA THR A 126 4.06 20.82 -2.16
C THR A 126 4.93 19.93 -3.04
N ALA A 127 4.51 18.68 -3.25
CA ALA A 127 5.25 17.72 -4.06
C ALA A 127 5.00 17.91 -5.57
N VAL A 128 3.76 18.21 -5.94
CA VAL A 128 3.29 18.17 -7.33
C VAL A 128 2.90 19.57 -7.80
N ALA A 129 3.55 20.04 -8.86
CA ALA A 129 3.26 21.30 -9.53
C ALA A 129 1.98 21.22 -10.38
N ASN A 130 1.78 20.09 -11.06
CA ASN A 130 0.64 19.84 -11.93
C ASN A 130 0.32 18.34 -12.03
N VAL A 131 -0.96 18.02 -12.22
CA VAL A 131 -1.39 16.67 -12.64
C VAL A 131 -2.33 16.78 -13.83
N ASP A 132 -1.95 16.15 -14.95
CA ASP A 132 -2.80 16.00 -16.12
C ASP A 132 -3.42 14.60 -16.14
N ILE A 133 -4.71 14.53 -16.43
CA ILE A 133 -5.50 13.29 -16.40
C ILE A 133 -6.13 13.07 -17.77
N ALA A 134 -5.91 11.89 -18.35
CA ALA A 134 -6.48 11.50 -19.64
C ALA A 134 -6.95 10.04 -19.63
N ASP A 135 -7.91 9.70 -20.48
CA ASP A 135 -8.25 8.30 -20.73
C ASP A 135 -7.11 7.62 -21.51
N SER A 136 -6.80 6.37 -21.17
CA SER A 136 -5.85 5.56 -21.96
C SER A 136 -6.55 4.85 -23.11
N ASP A 137 -5.78 4.44 -24.13
CA ASP A 137 -6.29 3.66 -25.27
C ASP A 137 -6.82 2.27 -24.86
N THR A 138 -6.41 1.78 -23.70
CA THR A 138 -6.82 0.52 -23.08
C THR A 138 -8.11 0.64 -22.24
N GLY A 139 -8.64 1.86 -22.07
CA GLY A 139 -9.82 2.13 -21.24
C GLY A 139 -9.52 2.37 -19.75
N GLY A 140 -8.25 2.46 -19.40
CA GLY A 140 -7.76 2.93 -18.11
C GLY A 140 -7.65 4.46 -18.06
N ARG A 141 -6.88 4.97 -17.11
CA ARG A 141 -6.67 6.41 -16.91
C ARG A 141 -5.21 6.74 -16.66
N VAL A 142 -4.66 7.62 -17.48
CA VAL A 142 -3.29 8.13 -17.36
C VAL A 142 -3.28 9.34 -16.43
N TYR A 143 -2.44 9.29 -15.40
CA TYR A 143 -2.11 10.39 -14.51
C TYR A 143 -0.67 10.81 -14.77
N THR A 144 -0.46 12.02 -15.27
CA THR A 144 0.87 12.59 -15.53
C THR A 144 1.17 13.65 -14.49
N TYR A 145 2.18 13.42 -13.67
CA TYR A 145 2.59 14.33 -12.59
C TYR A 145 3.83 15.10 -13.01
N THR A 146 3.80 16.42 -12.79
CA THR A 146 5.00 17.26 -12.78
C THR A 146 5.35 17.57 -11.33
N ILE A 147 6.54 17.15 -10.89
CA ILE A 147 7.06 17.37 -9.54
C ILE A 147 7.59 18.79 -9.41
N ASN A 148 7.42 19.41 -8.22
CA ASN A 148 8.00 20.72 -7.94
C ASN A 148 9.52 20.66 -7.83
N ASP A 149 10.18 21.71 -8.31
CA ASP A 149 11.63 21.88 -8.13
C ASP A 149 12.00 22.13 -6.66
N GLY A 150 13.25 21.79 -6.31
CA GLY A 150 13.86 22.15 -5.02
C GLY A 150 13.48 21.24 -3.85
N LEU A 151 12.74 20.15 -4.10
CA LEU A 151 12.51 19.10 -3.12
C LEU A 151 13.81 18.31 -2.88
N THR A 152 14.07 17.96 -1.62
CA THR A 152 15.28 17.22 -1.24
C THR A 152 14.97 16.15 -0.20
N PHE A 153 15.72 15.06 -0.25
CA PHE A 153 15.82 14.13 0.88
C PHE A 153 16.53 14.79 2.07
N SER A 154 16.48 14.16 3.24
CA SER A 154 17.09 14.67 4.48
C SER A 154 18.61 14.85 4.41
N ASP A 155 19.29 14.18 3.49
CA ASP A 155 20.72 14.34 3.22
C ASP A 155 21.04 15.48 2.23
N GLY A 156 20.01 16.19 1.75
CA GLY A 156 20.12 17.28 0.79
C GLY A 156 20.17 16.86 -0.68
N SER A 157 20.14 15.56 -1.00
CA SER A 157 20.05 15.10 -2.39
C SER A 157 18.68 15.47 -2.99
N PRO A 158 18.63 15.87 -4.28
CA PRO A 158 17.39 16.30 -4.91
C PRO A 158 16.41 15.13 -5.07
N ILE A 159 15.12 15.42 -4.97
CA ILE A 159 14.04 14.52 -5.33
C ILE A 159 13.58 14.86 -6.75
N THR A 160 13.47 13.84 -7.59
CA THR A 160 13.12 13.92 -9.01
C THR A 160 11.99 12.95 -9.36
N ALA A 161 11.46 13.01 -10.57
CA ALA A 161 10.48 12.03 -11.05
C ALA A 161 11.00 10.59 -10.98
N LYS A 162 12.31 10.40 -11.14
CA LYS A 162 12.98 9.11 -11.04
C LYS A 162 12.75 8.43 -9.68
N ASP A 163 12.73 9.21 -8.59
CA ASP A 163 12.57 8.69 -7.23
C ASP A 163 11.14 8.17 -6.96
N TYR A 164 10.14 8.76 -7.60
CA TYR A 164 8.76 8.27 -7.56
C TYR A 164 8.62 6.98 -8.38
N VAL A 165 9.17 6.96 -9.60
CA VAL A 165 9.16 5.75 -10.44
C VAL A 165 9.92 4.61 -9.76
N ALA A 166 11.04 4.91 -9.09
CA ALA A 166 11.80 3.93 -8.32
C ALA A 166 10.95 3.27 -7.24
N ASN A 167 10.08 4.01 -6.54
CA ASN A 167 9.15 3.45 -5.56
C ASN A 167 8.24 2.40 -6.19
N VAL A 168 7.56 2.79 -7.28
CA VAL A 168 6.59 1.92 -7.96
C VAL A 168 7.27 0.65 -8.48
N LEU A 169 8.46 0.78 -9.08
CA LEU A 169 9.22 -0.37 -9.57
C LEU A 169 9.72 -1.27 -8.43
N PHE A 170 10.40 -0.70 -7.44
CA PHE A 170 11.04 -1.46 -6.36
C PHE A 170 10.02 -2.28 -5.59
N PHE A 171 8.97 -1.61 -5.10
CA PHE A 171 7.92 -2.24 -4.32
C PHE A 171 6.82 -2.90 -5.15
N SER A 172 7.04 -3.11 -6.45
CA SER A 172 6.22 -4.00 -7.28
C SER A 172 7.03 -5.16 -7.86
N SER A 173 8.34 -5.19 -7.65
CA SER A 173 9.24 -6.11 -8.35
C SER A 173 9.18 -7.54 -7.82
N ARG A 174 9.46 -8.50 -8.72
CA ARG A 174 9.58 -9.92 -8.38
C ARG A 174 10.67 -10.18 -7.33
N GLN A 175 11.77 -9.41 -7.38
CA GLN A 175 12.90 -9.51 -6.47
C GLN A 175 12.45 -9.24 -5.03
N ILE A 176 11.65 -8.19 -4.83
CA ILE A 176 11.09 -7.88 -3.52
C ILE A 176 10.09 -8.93 -3.03
N VAL A 177 9.28 -9.51 -3.92
CA VAL A 177 8.44 -10.67 -3.59
C VAL A 177 9.29 -11.87 -3.12
N ASN A 178 10.40 -12.16 -3.80
CA ASN A 178 11.31 -13.25 -3.42
C ASN A 178 11.97 -13.03 -2.06
N LEU A 179 12.09 -11.77 -1.62
CA LEU A 179 12.55 -11.40 -0.28
C LEU A 179 11.43 -11.46 0.78
N GLY A 180 10.21 -11.88 0.41
CA GLY A 180 9.10 -12.10 1.33
C GLY A 180 8.14 -10.92 1.50
N ALA A 181 8.31 -9.84 0.74
CA ALA A 181 7.39 -8.71 0.77
C ALA A 181 6.12 -8.98 -0.07
N THR A 182 5.05 -8.27 0.27
CA THR A 182 3.81 -8.27 -0.53
C THR A 182 3.98 -7.58 -1.89
N ALA A 183 4.92 -6.64 -1.99
CA ALA A 183 5.30 -5.90 -3.20
C ALA A 183 4.09 -5.40 -4.02
N SER A 184 3.17 -4.70 -3.36
CA SER A 184 1.85 -4.36 -3.90
C SER A 184 1.69 -2.88 -4.30
N ALA A 185 2.78 -2.13 -4.38
CA ALA A 185 2.75 -0.68 -4.64
C ALA A 185 1.98 -0.35 -5.93
N GLY A 186 2.31 -1.03 -7.02
CA GLY A 186 1.72 -0.81 -8.34
C GLY A 186 0.54 -1.72 -8.66
N GLN A 187 -0.10 -2.41 -7.69
CA GLN A 187 -1.07 -3.48 -7.97
C GLN A 187 -2.27 -3.07 -8.84
N TYR A 188 -2.58 -1.77 -8.88
CA TYR A 188 -3.68 -1.18 -9.65
C TYR A 188 -3.24 -0.63 -11.02
N ILE A 189 -1.94 -0.60 -11.28
CA ILE A 189 -1.34 0.01 -12.47
C ILE A 189 -1.22 -1.02 -13.59
N GLU A 190 -1.47 -0.58 -14.83
CA GLU A 190 -1.34 -1.44 -16.01
C GLU A 190 0.04 -2.10 -16.10
N GLY A 191 0.08 -3.41 -16.38
CA GLY A 191 1.33 -4.16 -16.49
C GLY A 191 1.90 -4.69 -15.16
N TYR A 192 1.24 -4.44 -14.02
CA TYR A 192 1.71 -4.93 -12.71
C TYR A 192 1.90 -6.43 -12.67
N GLY A 193 0.92 -7.21 -13.16
CA GLY A 193 0.94 -8.68 -13.08
C GLY A 193 2.21 -9.29 -13.69
N PRO A 194 2.50 -9.05 -14.99
CA PRO A 194 3.72 -9.52 -15.63
C PRO A 194 5.00 -9.02 -14.95
N PHE A 195 5.07 -7.74 -14.58
CA PHE A 195 6.24 -7.17 -13.90
C PHE A 195 6.51 -7.82 -12.53
N ASN A 196 5.48 -7.93 -11.70
CA ASN A 196 5.57 -8.52 -10.36
C ASN A 196 5.90 -10.02 -10.38
N ARG A 197 5.48 -10.74 -11.42
CA ARG A 197 5.84 -12.15 -11.62
C ARG A 197 7.24 -12.33 -12.25
N GLY A 198 7.84 -11.26 -12.75
CA GLY A 198 9.13 -11.31 -13.47
C GLY A 198 8.99 -11.83 -14.90
N GLU A 199 7.78 -11.85 -15.44
CA GLU A 199 7.49 -12.20 -16.85
C GLU A 199 7.79 -11.02 -17.80
N SER A 200 7.91 -9.81 -17.26
CA SER A 200 8.34 -8.61 -17.97
C SER A 200 9.36 -7.86 -17.13
N LEU A 201 10.45 -7.42 -17.75
CA LEU A 201 11.39 -6.48 -17.13
C LEU A 201 10.80 -5.06 -17.05
N THR A 202 9.86 -4.75 -17.92
CA THR A 202 9.25 -3.43 -18.07
C THR A 202 7.89 -3.37 -17.40
N PHE A 203 7.65 -2.30 -16.64
CA PHE A 203 6.34 -1.99 -16.07
C PHE A 203 5.60 -1.00 -16.98
N SER A 204 4.79 -1.54 -17.90
CA SER A 204 4.22 -0.78 -19.02
C SER A 204 3.35 0.41 -18.62
N GLY A 205 2.64 0.33 -17.49
CA GLY A 205 1.79 1.40 -17.00
C GLY A 205 2.53 2.49 -16.24
N VAL A 206 3.86 2.41 -16.08
CA VAL A 206 4.66 3.43 -15.39
C VAL A 206 5.61 4.04 -16.41
N ARG A 207 5.64 5.38 -16.51
CA ARG A 207 6.51 6.10 -17.44
C ARG A 207 7.41 7.09 -16.72
N LEU A 208 8.70 7.10 -17.04
CA LEU A 208 9.61 8.21 -16.73
C LEU A 208 9.70 9.08 -17.98
N ILE A 209 9.08 10.26 -17.96
CA ILE A 209 8.94 11.12 -19.15
C ILE A 209 10.14 12.05 -19.27
N ASP A 210 10.51 12.69 -18.17
CA ASP A 210 11.69 13.54 -18.04
C ASP A 210 12.13 13.63 -16.56
N ASP A 211 13.10 14.49 -16.26
CA ASP A 211 13.67 14.63 -14.91
C ASP A 211 12.64 14.95 -13.82
N MET A 212 11.57 15.68 -14.16
CA MET A 212 10.55 16.14 -13.20
C MET A 212 9.14 15.67 -13.54
N THR A 213 8.97 14.88 -14.61
CA THR A 213 7.68 14.39 -15.06
C THR A 213 7.66 12.87 -15.16
N PHE A 214 6.68 12.26 -14.53
CA PHE A 214 6.38 10.83 -14.69
C PHE A 214 4.88 10.63 -14.86
N SER A 215 4.48 9.47 -15.39
CA SER A 215 3.07 9.11 -15.44
C SER A 215 2.83 7.70 -14.96
N VAL A 216 1.63 7.45 -14.46
CA VAL A 216 1.10 6.11 -14.20
C VAL A 216 -0.23 5.94 -14.92
N THR A 217 -0.49 4.72 -15.40
CA THR A 217 -1.76 4.35 -16.04
C THR A 217 -2.50 3.41 -15.13
N LEU A 218 -3.58 3.91 -14.52
CA LEU A 218 -4.50 3.11 -13.74
C LEU A 218 -5.23 2.13 -14.66
N ALA A 219 -5.24 0.85 -14.30
CA ALA A 219 -5.80 -0.19 -15.15
C ALA A 219 -7.33 -0.07 -15.33
N PRO A 220 -7.89 -0.54 -16.45
CA PRO A 220 -9.30 -0.34 -16.79
C PRO A 220 -10.26 -0.92 -15.75
N ASP A 221 -9.88 -2.00 -15.07
CA ASP A 221 -10.68 -2.63 -14.01
C ASP A 221 -10.92 -1.72 -12.80
N TYR A 222 -10.13 -0.64 -12.67
CA TYR A 222 -10.21 0.34 -11.60
C TYR A 222 -10.77 1.70 -12.07
N VAL A 223 -11.33 1.76 -13.29
CA VAL A 223 -11.93 2.97 -13.87
C VAL A 223 -13.38 2.72 -14.32
N PRO A 224 -14.36 3.56 -13.93
CA PRO A 224 -14.27 4.61 -12.92
C PRO A 224 -14.42 4.03 -11.51
N TRP A 225 -13.58 4.49 -10.57
CA TRP A 225 -13.72 4.16 -9.15
C TRP A 225 -13.70 5.42 -8.29
N PHE A 226 -14.30 5.37 -7.09
CA PHE A 226 -14.35 6.56 -6.23
C PHE A 226 -12.97 6.95 -5.69
N PHE A 227 -12.09 5.97 -5.44
CA PHE A 227 -10.78 6.21 -4.84
C PHE A 227 -9.62 6.03 -5.85
N GLU A 228 -9.85 6.36 -7.12
CA GLU A 228 -8.78 6.28 -8.13
C GLU A 228 -7.51 7.03 -7.70
N THR A 229 -7.66 8.21 -7.11
CA THR A 229 -6.52 9.01 -6.59
C THR A 229 -5.73 8.29 -5.51
N ALA A 230 -6.37 7.43 -4.70
CA ALA A 230 -5.68 6.59 -3.73
C ALA A 230 -4.78 5.54 -4.41
N TYR A 231 -5.23 5.01 -5.55
CA TYR A 231 -4.52 3.98 -6.29
C TYR A 231 -3.34 4.49 -7.10
N VAL A 232 -3.30 5.81 -7.34
CA VAL A 232 -2.21 6.49 -8.07
C VAL A 232 -1.39 7.42 -7.17
N GLY A 233 -1.52 7.28 -5.85
CA GLY A 233 -0.73 8.00 -4.84
C GLY A 233 0.62 7.35 -4.60
N PHE A 234 1.72 8.04 -4.91
CA PHE A 234 3.08 7.53 -4.76
C PHE A 234 3.99 8.58 -4.11
N GLY A 235 4.91 8.15 -3.26
CA GLY A 235 5.97 8.99 -2.69
C GLY A 235 7.34 8.60 -3.22
N PRO A 236 8.34 9.50 -3.14
CA PRO A 236 9.67 9.22 -3.63
C PRO A 236 10.40 8.25 -2.69
N ILE A 237 11.26 7.39 -3.25
CA ILE A 237 12.29 6.69 -2.49
C ILE A 237 13.66 6.96 -3.08
N LYS A 238 14.66 6.97 -2.21
CA LYS A 238 16.06 6.98 -2.63
C LYS A 238 16.51 5.54 -2.89
N LEU A 239 16.62 5.16 -4.16
CA LEU A 239 16.94 3.77 -4.54
C LEU A 239 18.27 3.29 -3.96
N SER A 240 19.30 4.14 -3.91
CA SER A 240 20.61 3.76 -3.35
C SER A 240 20.58 3.49 -1.85
N ALA A 241 19.60 4.01 -1.10
CA ALA A 241 19.40 3.65 0.29
C ALA A 241 18.92 2.19 0.47
N TRP A 242 18.34 1.59 -0.57
CA TRP A 242 17.87 0.20 -0.57
C TRP A 242 18.86 -0.79 -1.17
N LEU A 243 19.61 -0.38 -2.19
CA LEU A 243 20.47 -1.28 -2.96
C LEU A 243 21.96 -1.20 -2.59
N ASP A 244 22.38 -0.18 -1.82
CA ASP A 244 23.79 0.08 -1.50
C ASP A 244 24.68 0.17 -2.76
N THR A 245 24.13 0.73 -3.85
CA THR A 245 24.83 0.97 -5.11
C THR A 245 24.20 2.14 -5.88
N GLU A 246 25.02 2.82 -6.67
CA GLU A 246 24.60 3.86 -7.64
C GLU A 246 24.62 3.32 -9.08
N ASP A 247 25.03 2.05 -9.28
CA ASP A 247 25.13 1.42 -10.61
C ASP A 247 23.75 1.08 -11.20
N ILE A 248 22.74 0.89 -10.35
CA ILE A 248 21.37 0.58 -10.74
C ILE A 248 20.54 1.85 -10.69
N THR A 249 19.85 2.13 -11.78
CA THR A 249 18.99 3.30 -11.93
C THR A 249 17.64 2.90 -12.52
N VAL A 250 16.78 3.89 -12.72
CA VAL A 250 15.51 3.75 -13.43
C VAL A 250 15.67 4.36 -14.81
N VAL A 251 15.20 3.63 -15.82
CA VAL A 251 15.17 4.03 -17.22
C VAL A 251 13.79 3.74 -17.83
N ASP A 252 13.46 4.41 -18.93
CA ASP A 252 12.24 4.20 -19.72
C ASP A 252 12.58 4.37 -21.19
N ASP A 253 12.48 3.27 -21.94
CA ASP A 253 12.89 3.20 -23.35
C ASP A 253 11.72 3.45 -24.32
N GLY A 254 10.55 3.85 -23.81
CA GLY A 254 9.35 4.11 -24.61
C GLY A 254 8.16 3.23 -24.26
N ASP A 255 8.42 2.01 -23.77
CA ASP A 255 7.41 0.97 -23.52
C ASP A 255 7.05 0.82 -22.02
N GLY A 256 7.63 1.66 -21.17
CA GLY A 256 7.46 1.62 -19.72
C GLY A 256 8.79 1.73 -18.99
N ALA A 257 8.70 1.95 -17.69
CA ALA A 257 9.86 2.06 -16.82
C ALA A 257 10.38 0.67 -16.39
N ARG A 258 11.69 0.57 -16.21
CA ARG A 258 12.37 -0.61 -15.67
C ARG A 258 13.59 -0.20 -14.86
N PHE A 259 14.17 -1.18 -14.16
CA PHE A 259 15.54 -1.04 -13.68
C PHE A 259 16.52 -1.16 -14.86
N GLY A 260 17.56 -0.34 -14.82
CA GLY A 260 18.67 -0.40 -15.77
C GLY A 260 19.98 -0.07 -15.09
N PHE A 261 21.07 -0.18 -15.84
CA PHE A 261 22.39 0.26 -15.37
C PHE A 261 22.64 1.73 -15.72
N ALA A 262 23.36 2.44 -14.83
CA ALA A 262 23.78 3.82 -15.06
C ALA A 262 24.75 3.94 -16.25
N ASP A 263 25.48 2.87 -16.56
CA ASP A 263 26.26 2.74 -17.79
C ASP A 263 25.37 2.15 -18.90
N GLU A 264 25.07 2.96 -19.92
CA GLU A 264 24.18 2.59 -21.03
C GLU A 264 24.66 1.35 -21.80
N ALA A 265 25.97 1.17 -21.98
CA ALA A 265 26.50 0.03 -22.72
C ALA A 265 26.37 -1.28 -21.93
N ALA A 266 26.57 -1.22 -20.61
CA ALA A 266 26.30 -2.33 -19.72
C ALA A 266 24.81 -2.70 -19.69
N ASP A 267 23.93 -1.69 -19.75
CA ASP A 267 22.49 -1.88 -19.80
C ASP A 267 22.03 -2.56 -21.11
N GLU A 268 22.51 -2.10 -22.26
CA GLU A 268 22.22 -2.73 -23.56
C GLU A 268 22.70 -4.19 -23.62
N GLU A 269 23.89 -4.48 -23.05
CA GLU A 269 24.42 -5.84 -22.97
C GLU A 269 23.53 -6.74 -22.08
N PHE A 270 23.03 -6.19 -20.97
CA PHE A 270 22.13 -6.92 -20.07
C PHE A 270 20.80 -7.28 -20.74
N ILE A 271 20.16 -6.31 -21.41
CA ILE A 271 18.90 -6.52 -22.13
C ILE A 271 19.08 -7.61 -23.20
N THR A 272 20.14 -7.50 -24.01
CA THR A 272 20.42 -8.48 -25.08
C THR A 272 20.56 -9.90 -24.53
N LYS A 273 21.22 -10.07 -23.39
CA LYS A 273 21.34 -11.39 -22.74
C LYS A 273 20.01 -11.92 -22.24
N MET A 274 19.17 -11.04 -21.69
CA MET A 274 17.84 -11.42 -21.20
C MET A 274 16.91 -11.86 -22.34
N GLU A 275 16.93 -11.16 -23.47
CA GLU A 275 16.15 -11.53 -24.66
C GLU A 275 16.57 -12.89 -25.24
N VAL A 276 17.88 -13.14 -25.36
CA VAL A 276 18.41 -14.43 -25.84
C VAL A 276 17.99 -15.58 -24.92
N MET A 277 18.04 -15.37 -23.59
CA MET A 277 17.64 -16.38 -22.62
C MET A 277 16.14 -16.72 -22.74
N THR A 278 15.28 -15.71 -22.96
CA THR A 278 13.86 -15.97 -23.19
C THR A 278 13.63 -16.79 -24.46
N ASP A 279 14.34 -16.51 -25.55
CA ASP A 279 14.18 -17.25 -26.81
C ASP A 279 14.65 -18.71 -26.71
N GLU A 280 15.71 -19.00 -25.94
CA GLU A 280 16.20 -20.37 -25.73
C GLU A 280 15.23 -21.20 -24.89
N ASP A 281 14.64 -20.62 -23.83
CA ASP A 281 13.63 -21.30 -23.00
C ASP A 281 12.35 -21.64 -23.80
N PHE A 282 12.03 -20.89 -24.86
CA PHE A 282 10.89 -21.16 -25.76
C PHE A 282 11.17 -22.20 -26.86
N GLN A 283 12.43 -22.57 -27.12
CA GLN A 283 12.77 -23.60 -28.11
C GLN A 283 12.89 -25.02 -27.55
N GLU A 284 12.81 -25.20 -26.23
CA GLU A 284 12.86 -26.52 -25.57
C GLU A 284 11.49 -27.17 -25.27
N GLU A 285 10.36 -26.56 -25.70
CA GLU A 285 9.01 -27.19 -25.67
C GLU A 285 8.54 -27.74 -27.03
#